data_AF-A0A7J6V0M8-F1
#
_entry.id   AF-A0A7J6V0M8-F1
#
_cell.length_a   1.000
_cell.length_b   1.000
_cell.length_c   1.000
_cell.angle_alpha   90.00
_cell.angle_beta   90.00
_cell.angle_gamma   90.00
#
_symmetry.space_group_name_H-M   'P 1'
#
loop_
_entity.id
_entity.type
_entity.pdbx_description
1 polymer ?
#
loop_
_entity_poly.entity_id
_entity_poly.type
_entity_poly.pdbx_seq_one_letter_code
_entity_poly.pdbx_strand_id
1 'polypeptide(L)'
;GDSDIFFPTDFWLLERIDHYCSGPVSLWKDKSSKKGKKRRTITLGTDQFMGEFGLPSKTRTKDGYNPLLDDFRNTKFYISVPTHNTK
;
A
#
# COMPACT_ATOMS: atom_id res chain seq x y z
N GLY A 1 -14.38 4.47 28.71
CA GLY A 1 -14.11 4.20 27.28
C GLY A 1 -13.04 3.15 27.30
N ASP A 2 -13.46 1.89 27.29
CA ASP A 2 -12.68 0.78 27.86
C ASP A 2 -12.27 -0.24 26.79
N SER A 3 -12.41 0.13 25.52
CA SER A 3 -12.17 -0.75 24.38
C SER A 3 -11.66 0.05 23.20
N ASP A 4 -10.79 -0.59 22.43
CA ASP A 4 -10.30 -0.06 21.17
C ASP A 4 -11.35 -0.25 20.08
N ILE A 5 -11.61 0.81 19.32
CA ILE A 5 -12.52 0.80 18.19
C ILE A 5 -11.69 1.02 16.93
N PHE A 6 -11.84 0.13 15.96
CA PHE A 6 -11.16 0.21 14.67
C PHE A 6 -12.18 0.26 13.54
N PHE A 7 -11.92 1.14 12.57
CA PHE A 7 -12.69 1.22 11.33
C PHE A 7 -11.84 0.70 10.17
N PRO A 8 -12.41 -0.09 9.25
CA PRO A 8 -11.68 -0.51 8.07
C PRO A 8 -11.34 0.70 7.20
N THR A 9 -10.09 0.78 6.75
CA THR A 9 -9.62 1.84 5.85
C THR A 9 -10.23 1.68 4.46
N ASP A 10 -10.86 2.72 3.94
CA ASP A 10 -11.25 2.81 2.52
C ASP A 10 -10.04 3.21 1.66
N PHE A 11 -9.37 2.21 1.10
CA PHE A 11 -8.20 2.42 0.25
C PHE A 11 -8.52 3.11 -1.09
N TRP A 12 -9.76 3.05 -1.58
CA TRP A 12 -10.17 3.78 -2.79
C TRP A 12 -10.34 5.27 -2.52
N LEU A 13 -10.87 5.62 -1.35
CA LEU A 13 -10.90 7.01 -0.90
C LEU A 13 -9.47 7.53 -0.68
N LEU A 14 -8.61 6.74 -0.03
CA LEU A 14 -7.21 7.11 0.19
C LEU A 14 -6.46 7.34 -1.13
N GLU A 15 -6.68 6.49 -2.14
CA GLU A 15 -6.12 6.68 -3.49
C GLU A 15 -6.57 7.97 -4.16
N ARG A 16 -7.85 8.34 -4.01
CA ARG A 16 -8.37 9.61 -4.53
C ARG A 16 -7.72 10.81 -3.84
N ILE A 17 -7.53 10.74 -2.52
CA ILE A 17 -6.88 11.80 -1.74
C ILE A 17 -5.41 11.93 -2.13
N ASP A 18 -4.66 10.83 -2.22
CA ASP A 18 -3.26 10.82 -2.65
C ASP A 18 -3.09 11.48 -4.02
N HIS A 19 -3.89 11.05 -5.01
CA HIS A 19 -3.86 11.63 -6.34
C HIS A 19 -4.16 13.12 -6.34
N TYR A 20 -5.14 13.57 -5.56
CA TYR A 20 -5.48 14.99 -5.43
C TYR A 20 -4.33 15.82 -4.85
N CYS A 21 -3.65 15.31 -3.82
CA CYS A 21 -2.54 16.01 -3.16
C CYS A 21 -1.21 15.95 -3.94
N SER A 22 -1.05 15.01 -4.87
CA SER A 22 0.24 14.68 -5.47
C SER A 22 0.77 15.59 -6.59
N GLY A 23 0.04 16.62 -7.03
CA GLY A 23 0.52 17.53 -8.07
C GLY A 23 -0.47 18.63 -8.47
N PRO A 24 -0.01 19.67 -9.17
CA PRO A 24 -0.81 20.88 -9.40
C PRO A 24 -2.07 20.58 -10.21
N VAL A 25 -3.18 21.16 -9.77
CA VAL A 25 -4.55 21.06 -10.31
C VAL A 25 -4.63 21.39 -11.83
N SER A 26 -3.56 21.93 -12.42
CA SER A 26 -3.48 22.36 -13.83
C SER A 26 -3.26 21.23 -14.86
N LEU A 27 -2.82 20.02 -14.48
CA LEU A 27 -2.64 18.90 -15.43
C LEU A 27 -3.89 18.07 -15.69
N TRP A 28 -5.00 18.36 -15.01
CA TRP A 28 -6.29 17.70 -15.22
C TRP A 28 -6.94 18.07 -16.57
N LYS A 29 -6.36 19.04 -17.29
CA LYS A 29 -6.78 19.45 -18.63
C LYS A 29 -6.07 18.73 -19.78
N ASP A 30 -5.01 17.96 -19.52
CA ASP A 30 -4.31 17.27 -20.60
C ASP A 30 -4.99 15.94 -20.92
N LYS A 31 -5.80 15.95 -21.99
CA LYS A 31 -6.32 14.76 -22.69
C LYS A 31 -5.18 14.01 -23.42
N SER A 32 -4.07 13.78 -22.73
CA SER A 32 -2.83 13.29 -23.31
C SER A 32 -2.60 11.80 -23.01
N SER A 33 -2.88 11.01 -24.05
CA SER A 33 -2.33 9.70 -24.41
C SER A 33 -2.46 8.50 -23.45
N LYS A 34 -3.16 7.48 -23.95
CA LYS A 34 -3.23 6.10 -23.46
C LYS A 34 -1.89 5.36 -23.62
N LYS A 35 -0.83 5.78 -22.92
CA LYS A 35 0.39 4.95 -22.77
C LYS A 35 0.87 4.97 -21.32
N GLY A 36 0.42 3.98 -20.55
CA GLY A 36 1.10 3.46 -19.36
C GLY A 36 1.47 4.46 -18.27
N LYS A 37 0.50 5.20 -17.69
CA LYS A 37 0.73 5.82 -16.38
C LYS A 37 1.10 4.72 -15.40
N LYS A 38 2.37 4.68 -14.96
CA LYS A 38 2.80 3.83 -13.84
C LYS A 38 1.86 4.11 -12.67
N ARG A 39 1.23 3.06 -12.13
CA ARG A 39 0.32 3.17 -11.00
C ARG A 39 1.09 3.83 -9.85
N ARG A 40 0.66 5.03 -9.42
CA ARG A 40 1.32 5.82 -8.37
C ARG A 40 1.17 5.20 -6.98
N THR A 41 0.21 4.31 -6.85
CA THR A 41 -0.33 3.82 -5.60
C THR A 41 -0.50 2.31 -5.71
N ILE A 42 -0.13 1.57 -4.67
CA ILE A 42 -0.27 0.10 -4.65
C ILE A 42 -0.86 -0.27 -3.31
N THR A 43 -1.87 -1.15 -3.33
CA THR A 43 -2.41 -1.77 -2.12
C THR A 43 -2.02 -3.24 -2.11
N LEU A 44 -1.34 -3.68 -1.06
CA LEU A 44 -0.82 -5.03 -0.91
C LEU A 44 -1.41 -5.70 0.33
N GLY A 45 -1.59 -7.02 0.26
CA GLY A 45 -1.76 -7.85 1.45
C GLY A 45 -0.43 -8.05 2.17
N THR A 46 -0.50 -8.53 3.42
CA THR A 46 0.68 -8.81 4.25
C THR A 46 1.63 -9.81 3.64
N ASP A 47 1.14 -10.86 2.99
CA ASP A 47 1.93 -11.87 2.31
C ASP A 47 2.80 -11.27 1.19
N GLN A 48 2.20 -10.45 0.33
CA GLN A 48 2.88 -9.78 -0.77
C GLN A 48 3.87 -8.74 -0.25
N PHE A 49 3.44 -7.91 0.71
CA PHE A 49 4.28 -6.86 1.27
C PHE A 49 5.50 -7.44 1.99
N MET A 50 5.31 -8.42 2.87
CA MET A 50 6.40 -9.04 3.62
C MET A 50 7.28 -9.91 2.72
N GLY A 51 6.74 -10.49 1.64
CA GLY A 51 7.54 -11.20 0.65
C GLY A 51 8.50 -10.28 -0.12
N GLU A 52 8.08 -9.05 -0.42
CA GLU A 52 8.89 -8.10 -1.18
C GLU A 52 9.83 -7.27 -0.30
N PHE A 53 9.36 -6.79 0.85
CA PHE A 53 10.09 -5.86 1.72
C PHE A 53 10.60 -6.48 3.02
N GLY A 54 10.10 -7.66 3.38
CA GLY A 54 10.45 -8.36 4.61
C GLY A 54 11.42 -9.52 4.40
N LEU A 55 11.63 -10.27 5.48
CA LEU A 55 12.40 -11.53 5.47
C LEU A 55 11.62 -12.63 6.21
N PRO A 56 10.45 -13.05 5.69
CA PRO A 56 9.60 -14.03 6.37
C PRO A 56 10.31 -15.36 6.62
N SER A 57 11.32 -15.71 5.81
CA SER A 57 12.15 -16.90 6.03
C SER A 57 12.97 -16.85 7.33
N LYS A 58 13.26 -15.66 7.86
CA LYS A 58 14.02 -15.45 9.10
C LYS A 58 13.15 -15.32 10.35
N THR A 59 11.83 -15.21 10.17
CA THR A 59 10.87 -15.04 11.26
C THR A 59 10.03 -16.27 11.54
N ARG A 60 10.19 -17.34 10.74
CA ARG A 60 9.51 -18.61 10.98
C ARG A 60 10.08 -19.28 12.23
N THR A 61 9.20 -19.60 13.18
CA THR A 61 9.53 -20.33 14.40
C THR A 61 9.66 -21.84 14.13
N LYS A 62 10.15 -22.59 15.13
CA LYS A 62 10.41 -24.04 15.00
C LYS A 62 9.14 -24.86 14.73
N ASP A 63 8.00 -24.40 15.21
CA ASP A 63 6.67 -24.98 15.01
C ASP A 63 5.98 -24.50 13.72
N GLY A 64 6.64 -23.66 12.93
CA GLY A 64 6.17 -23.25 11.60
C GLY A 64 5.37 -21.96 11.58
N TYR A 65 5.01 -21.41 12.74
CA TYR A 65 4.36 -20.12 12.91
C TYR A 65 5.26 -18.97 12.39
N ASN A 66 4.66 -17.93 11.82
CA ASN A 66 5.35 -16.75 11.35
C ASN A 66 4.63 -15.47 11.77
N PRO A 67 5.10 -14.75 12.81
CA PRO A 67 4.41 -13.57 13.31
C PRO A 67 4.27 -12.44 12.28
N LEU A 68 5.14 -12.37 11.26
CA LEU A 68 4.99 -11.36 10.20
C LEU A 68 3.83 -11.65 9.24
N LEU A 69 3.47 -12.92 9.08
CA LEU A 69 2.43 -13.34 8.12
C LEU A 69 1.12 -13.67 8.82
N ASP A 70 1.19 -14.33 9.97
CA ASP A 70 0.04 -14.92 10.64
C ASP A 70 -0.70 -13.88 11.52
N ASP A 71 0.00 -13.13 12.38
CA ASP A 71 -0.63 -12.09 13.22
C ASP A 71 -1.26 -10.97 12.38
N PHE A 72 -0.62 -10.63 11.26
CA PHE A 72 -1.02 -9.51 10.41
C PHE A 72 -1.75 -9.96 9.14
N ARG A 73 -2.26 -11.19 9.06
CA ARG A 73 -2.89 -11.72 7.84
C ARG A 73 -4.03 -10.85 7.30
N ASN A 74 -4.75 -10.14 8.18
CA ASN A 74 -5.87 -9.27 7.83
C ASN A 74 -5.47 -7.79 7.61
N THR A 75 -4.18 -7.48 7.67
CA THR A 75 -3.65 -6.14 7.42
C THR A 75 -3.47 -5.91 5.92
N LYS A 76 -3.68 -4.66 5.49
CA LYS A 76 -3.38 -4.19 4.14
C LYS A 76 -2.47 -2.98 4.21
N PHE A 77 -1.55 -2.91 3.25
CA PHE A 77 -0.57 -1.84 3.11
C PHE A 77 -0.93 -0.97 1.92
N TYR A 78 -0.89 0.34 2.11
CA TYR A 78 -1.02 1.30 1.02
C TYR A 78 0.32 2.01 0.82
N ILE A 79 0.88 1.87 -0.37
CA ILE A 79 2.17 2.46 -0.74
C ILE A 79 1.91 3.56 -1.77
N SER A 80 2.22 4.81 -1.41
CA SER A 80 2.31 5.91 -2.37
C SER A 80 3.74 5.98 -2.89
N VAL A 81 3.92 5.70 -4.18
CA VAL A 81 5.21 5.75 -4.85
C VAL A 81 5.37 7.15 -5.46
N PRO A 82 6.37 7.94 -5.04
CA PRO A 82 6.63 9.22 -5.68
C PRO A 82 6.89 9.02 -7.17
N THR A 83 6.24 9.82 -8.02
CA THR A 83 6.51 9.82 -9.47
C THR A 83 7.94 10.21 -9.84
N HIS A 84 8.75 10.61 -8.86
CA HIS A 84 10.13 11.09 -9.04
C HIS A 84 11.19 10.18 -8.41
N ASN A 85 10.84 8.98 -7.91
CA ASN A 85 11.86 7.99 -7.54
C ASN A 85 12.36 7.25 -8.79
N THR A 86 13.05 7.98 -9.65
CA THR A 86 14.03 7.39 -10.58
C THR A 86 15.31 7.16 -9.80
N LYS A 87 15.67 5.89 -9.61
CA LYS A 87 17.07 5.52 -9.31
C LYS A 87 17.99 6.02 -10.41
#